data_AF-A0A6N8GTU4-F1
#
_entry.id   AF-A0A6N8GTU4-F1
#
_cell.length_a   1.000
_cell.length_b   1.000
_cell.length_c   1.000
_cell.angle_alpha   90.00
_cell.angle_beta   90.00
_cell.angle_gamma   90.00
#
_symmetry.space_group_name_H-M   'P 1'
#
loop_
_entity.id
_entity.type
_entity.pdbx_description
1 polymer ?
#
loop_
_entity_poly.entity_id
_entity_poly.type
_entity_poly.pdbx_seq_one_letter_code
_entity_poly.pdbx_strand_id
1 'polypeptide(L)'
;MHQGVEMEHTDDDRRGPGRICPDWCVARHGEQLGEEDWVHVGEPLTVAEGVTAQLCLSVDPDSGAEDGPYVLIGSSEYTSAATVALGQSLIALAIRAGSRPPR
;
A
#
# COMPACT_ATOMS: atom_id res chain seq x y z
N MET A 1 -12.29 -42.89 -39.79
CA MET A 1 -11.35 -41.78 -39.99
C MET A 1 -12.11 -40.48 -39.81
N HIS A 2 -11.57 -39.59 -38.98
CA HIS A 2 -11.91 -38.18 -38.77
C HIS A 2 -13.33 -37.81 -38.29
N GLN A 3 -13.51 -37.78 -36.96
CA GLN A 3 -14.36 -36.77 -36.33
C GLN A 3 -13.47 -35.56 -36.01
N GLY A 4 -13.70 -34.45 -36.71
CA GLY A 4 -13.26 -33.13 -36.28
C GLY A 4 -14.31 -32.59 -35.33
N VAL A 5 -13.94 -32.38 -34.07
CA VAL A 5 -14.72 -31.60 -33.12
C VAL A 5 -13.96 -30.30 -32.96
N GLU A 6 -14.60 -29.23 -33.41
CA GLU A 6 -14.12 -27.85 -33.31
C GLU A 6 -13.91 -27.47 -31.84
N MET A 7 -12.94 -26.57 -31.67
CA MET A 7 -12.58 -25.95 -30.41
C MET A 7 -13.80 -25.35 -29.71
N GLU A 8 -14.02 -25.73 -28.47
CA GLU A 8 -14.44 -24.80 -27.44
C GLU A 8 -13.34 -24.81 -26.38
N HIS A 9 -12.29 -24.01 -26.64
CA HIS A 9 -11.49 -23.45 -25.56
C HIS A 9 -12.49 -22.64 -24.74
N THR A 10 -12.94 -23.21 -23.62
CA THR A 10 -13.60 -22.43 -22.60
C THR A 10 -12.57 -21.44 -22.10
N ASP A 11 -12.63 -20.23 -22.65
CA ASP A 11 -12.18 -18.99 -22.05
C ASP A 11 -12.85 -18.90 -20.66
N ASP A 12 -12.27 -19.58 -19.68
CA ASP A 12 -12.52 -19.32 -18.26
C ASP A 12 -11.68 -18.11 -17.86
N ASP A 13 -11.91 -17.01 -18.57
CA ASP A 13 -11.26 -15.72 -18.44
C ASP A 13 -11.92 -14.92 -17.31
N ARG A 14 -12.07 -15.56 -16.14
CA ARG A 14 -12.49 -14.90 -14.89
C ARG A 14 -11.33 -14.72 -13.91
N ARG A 15 -10.10 -14.78 -14.39
CA ARG A 15 -8.95 -14.17 -13.71
C ARG A 15 -8.63 -12.86 -14.40
N GLY A 16 -9.30 -11.79 -14.00
CA GLY A 16 -8.79 -10.44 -14.24
C GLY A 16 -7.30 -10.40 -13.82
N PRO A 17 -6.46 -9.61 -14.51
CA PRO A 17 -5.01 -9.71 -14.40
C PRO A 17 -4.63 -9.61 -12.91
N GLY A 18 -4.09 -10.70 -12.37
CA GLY A 18 -3.64 -10.76 -11.00
C GLY A 18 -2.56 -9.71 -10.78
N ARG A 19 -2.95 -8.55 -10.26
CA ARG A 19 -2.02 -7.57 -9.71
C ARG A 19 -1.55 -8.15 -8.39
N ILE A 20 -0.28 -8.50 -8.35
CA ILE A 20 0.34 -9.10 -7.18
C ILE A 20 0.24 -8.08 -6.05
N CYS A 21 -0.49 -8.41 -4.99
CA CYS A 21 -0.54 -7.57 -3.80
C CYS A 21 0.90 -7.32 -3.32
N PRO A 22 1.26 -6.06 -2.99
CA PRO A 22 2.57 -5.79 -2.41
C PRO A 22 2.81 -6.67 -1.17
N ASP A 23 4.06 -7.06 -0.93
CA ASP A 23 4.43 -7.96 0.17
C ASP A 23 4.13 -7.39 1.56
N TRP A 24 4.02 -6.07 1.67
CA TRP A 24 3.63 -5.34 2.86
C TRP A 24 2.11 -5.17 3.02
N CYS A 25 1.31 -5.50 2.00
CA CYS A 25 -0.14 -5.31 2.05
C CYS A 25 -0.79 -6.29 3.03
N VAL A 26 -1.61 -5.75 3.94
CA VAL A 26 -2.39 -6.53 4.92
C VAL A 26 -3.90 -6.51 4.64
N ALA A 27 -4.33 -5.82 3.57
CA ALA A 27 -5.73 -5.82 3.14
C ALA A 27 -6.15 -7.20 2.63
N ARG A 28 -7.41 -7.57 2.90
CA ARG A 28 -7.99 -8.87 2.50
C ARG A 28 -8.67 -8.73 1.14
N HIS A 29 -7.88 -8.84 0.09
CA HIS A 29 -8.38 -8.79 -1.29
C HIS A 29 -9.08 -10.09 -1.72
N GLY A 30 -10.07 -9.98 -2.61
CA GLY A 30 -10.77 -11.11 -3.22
C GLY A 30 -11.79 -11.81 -2.33
N GLU A 31 -12.10 -11.27 -1.14
CA GLU A 31 -13.17 -11.78 -0.26
C GLU A 31 -14.54 -11.22 -0.63
N GLN A 32 -14.60 -10.03 -1.25
CA GLN A 32 -15.80 -9.42 -1.79
C GLN A 32 -15.47 -8.73 -3.11
N LEU A 33 -16.31 -8.90 -4.15
CA LEU A 33 -16.21 -8.15 -5.39
C LEU A 33 -16.60 -6.69 -5.11
N GLY A 34 -15.63 -5.79 -4.95
CA GLY A 34 -15.87 -4.39 -4.59
C GLY A 34 -14.63 -3.50 -4.68
N GLU A 35 -14.81 -2.20 -4.40
CA GLU A 35 -13.80 -1.13 -4.52
C GLU A 35 -12.51 -1.36 -3.69
N GLU A 36 -12.56 -2.28 -2.72
CA GLU A 36 -11.49 -2.60 -1.77
C GLU A 36 -10.33 -3.41 -2.41
N ASP A 37 -10.55 -4.00 -3.59
CA ASP A 37 -9.51 -4.75 -4.31
C ASP A 37 -8.42 -3.86 -4.93
N TRP A 38 -8.65 -2.54 -4.95
CA TRP A 38 -7.80 -1.54 -5.60
C TRP A 38 -6.97 -0.71 -4.64
N VAL A 39 -7.18 -0.87 -3.32
CA VAL A 39 -6.46 -0.12 -2.28
C VAL A 39 -5.65 -1.08 -1.43
N HIS A 40 -4.33 -0.94 -1.47
CA HIS A 40 -3.39 -1.71 -0.68
C HIS A 40 -2.94 -0.90 0.54
N VAL A 41 -3.10 -1.47 1.73
CA VAL A 41 -2.65 -0.85 2.99
C VAL A 41 -1.69 -1.75 3.75
N GLY A 42 -0.68 -1.18 4.39
CA GLY A 42 0.24 -1.90 5.28
C GLY A 42 -0.27 -2.03 6.71
N GLU A 43 0.42 -2.79 7.57
CA GLU A 43 0.10 -2.83 9.01
C GLU A 43 0.25 -1.42 9.63
N PRO A 44 -0.74 -0.94 10.40
CA PRO A 44 -0.63 0.36 11.06
C PRO A 44 0.45 0.36 12.15
N LEU A 45 1.30 1.39 12.14
CA LEU A 45 2.31 1.64 13.16
C LEU A 45 1.92 2.84 14.02
N THR A 46 1.74 2.65 15.33
CA THR A 46 1.52 3.78 16.25
C THR A 46 2.80 4.60 16.40
N VAL A 47 2.76 5.89 16.06
CA VAL A 47 3.93 6.79 16.11
C VAL A 47 3.85 7.81 17.25
N ALA A 48 2.64 8.15 17.70
CA ALA A 48 2.38 8.96 18.89
C ALA A 48 0.98 8.65 19.45
N GLU A 49 0.64 9.22 20.61
CA GLU A 49 -0.71 9.10 21.15
C GLU A 49 -1.75 9.63 20.13
N GLY A 50 -2.64 8.74 19.69
CA GLY A 50 -3.67 9.05 18.70
C GLY A 50 -3.17 9.24 17.26
N VAL A 51 -1.89 8.97 16.97
CA VAL A 51 -1.32 9.11 15.62
C VAL A 51 -0.74 7.78 15.15
N THR A 52 -1.28 7.28 14.04
CA THR A 52 -0.78 6.10 13.33
C THR A 52 -0.09 6.51 12.03
N ALA A 53 0.86 5.69 11.62
CA ALA A 53 1.46 5.71 10.30
C ALA A 53 1.11 4.41 9.55
N GLN A 54 0.83 4.48 8.25
CA GLN A 54 0.46 3.31 7.45
C GLN A 54 0.92 3.49 6.00
N LEU A 55 1.38 2.42 5.36
CA LEU A 55 1.59 2.41 3.91
C LEU A 55 0.24 2.37 3.19
N CYS A 56 0.12 3.14 2.11
CA CYS A 56 -1.06 3.16 1.25
C CYS A 56 -0.63 3.24 -0.21
N LEU A 57 -1.27 2.44 -1.07
CA LEU A 57 -1.15 2.46 -2.52
C LEU A 57 -2.55 2.25 -3.08
N SER A 58 -2.94 3.03 -4.08
CA SER A 58 -4.16 2.74 -4.85
C SER A 58 -3.80 2.42 -6.29
N VAL A 59 -4.64 1.59 -6.92
CA VAL A 59 -4.50 1.20 -8.32
C VAL A 59 -5.80 1.55 -9.03
N ASP A 60 -5.74 2.43 -10.02
CA ASP A 60 -6.92 2.74 -10.83
C ASP A 60 -7.41 1.47 -11.57
N PRO A 61 -8.68 1.07 -11.43
CA PRO A 61 -9.18 -0.20 -11.97
C PRO A 61 -9.20 -0.22 -13.49
N ASP A 62 -9.43 0.92 -14.15
CA ASP A 62 -9.63 1.02 -15.59
C ASP A 62 -8.29 1.12 -16.34
N SER A 63 -7.40 2.00 -15.88
CA SER A 63 -6.11 2.29 -16.50
C SER A 63 -4.98 1.46 -15.91
N GLY A 64 -5.13 1.01 -14.67
CA GLY A 64 -4.07 0.36 -13.93
C GLY A 64 -2.99 1.28 -13.38
N ALA A 65 -3.19 2.59 -13.46
CA ALA A 65 -2.24 3.55 -12.92
C ALA A 65 -2.14 3.37 -11.40
N GLU A 66 -0.90 3.38 -10.91
CA GLU A 66 -0.59 3.30 -9.48
C GLU A 66 -0.46 4.71 -8.90
N ASP A 67 -1.05 4.94 -7.73
CA ASP A 67 -0.86 6.15 -6.94
C ASP A 67 -0.32 5.79 -5.55
N GLY A 68 0.98 6.06 -5.35
CA GLY A 68 1.77 5.64 -4.19
C GLY A 68 2.97 4.74 -4.57
N PRO A 69 3.53 3.99 -3.59
CA PRO A 69 3.11 3.94 -2.19
C PRO A 69 3.46 5.22 -1.43
N TYR A 70 2.51 5.68 -0.62
CA TYR A 70 2.68 6.76 0.35
C TYR A 70 2.71 6.21 1.77
N VAL A 71 3.29 6.99 2.67
CA VAL A 71 3.09 6.81 4.12
C VAL A 71 2.07 7.84 4.57
N LEU A 72 0.90 7.36 4.98
CA LEU A 72 -0.09 8.16 5.70
C LEU A 72 0.39 8.30 7.15
N ILE A 73 0.52 9.52 7.66
CA ILE A 73 0.76 9.79 9.09
C ILE A 73 -0.39 10.67 9.59
N GLY A 74 -1.25 10.12 10.44
CA GLY A 74 -2.54 10.74 10.73
C GLY A 74 -3.36 10.90 9.44
N SER A 75 -3.67 12.14 9.06
CA SER A 75 -4.43 12.47 7.84
C SER A 75 -3.56 13.06 6.72
N SER A 76 -2.23 12.94 6.81
CA SER A 76 -1.30 13.54 5.84
C SER A 76 -0.55 12.47 5.07
N GLU A 77 -0.47 12.66 3.75
CA GLU A 77 0.27 11.78 2.83
C GLU A 77 1.71 12.26 2.66
N TYR A 78 2.64 11.32 2.75
CA TYR A 78 4.05 11.55 2.52
C TYR A 78 4.59 10.56 1.48
N THR A 79 5.39 11.06 0.55
CA THR A 79 6.23 10.18 -0.27
C THR A 79 7.24 9.44 0.61
N SER A 80 7.79 8.33 0.11
CA SER A 80 8.86 7.60 0.80
C SER A 80 10.04 8.53 1.15
N ALA A 81 10.49 9.35 0.20
CA ALA A 81 11.59 10.31 0.43
C ALA A 81 11.25 11.36 1.50
N ALA A 82 10.02 11.91 1.47
CA ALA A 82 9.58 12.88 2.47
C ALA A 82 9.48 12.25 3.87
N THR A 83 9.05 10.98 3.96
CA THR A 83 8.96 10.24 5.22
C THR A 83 10.35 9.98 5.82
N VAL A 84 11.33 9.59 4.99
CA VAL A 84 12.71 9.43 5.45
C VAL A 84 13.27 10.76 5.98
N ALA A 85 13.06 11.85 5.26
CA ALA A 85 13.51 13.18 5.67
C ALA A 85 12.84 13.64 6.99
N LEU A 86 11.54 13.37 7.16
CA LEU A 86 10.82 13.64 8.38
C LEU A 86 11.41 12.86 9.56
N GLY A 87 11.62 11.55 9.41
CA GLY A 87 12.20 10.69 10.44
C GLY A 87 13.60 11.16 10.86
N GLN A 88 14.45 11.50 9.89
CA GLN A 88 15.79 12.06 10.16
C GLN A 88 15.71 13.39 10.95
N SER A 89 14.78 14.25 10.59
CA SER A 89 14.57 15.55 11.26
C SER A 89 14.14 15.37 12.72
N LEU A 90 13.24 14.41 12.99
CA LEU A 90 12.80 14.08 14.35
C LEU A 90 13.94 13.51 15.19
N ILE A 91 14.75 12.60 14.63
CA ILE A 91 15.94 12.06 15.30
C ILE A 91 16.91 13.19 15.66
N ALA A 92 17.19 14.10 14.72
CA ALA A 92 18.09 15.23 14.95
C ALA A 92 17.59 16.15 16.09
N LEU A 93 16.28 16.42 16.14
CA LEU A 93 15.67 17.18 17.24
C LEU A 93 15.81 16.47 18.59
N ALA A 94 15.55 15.16 18.63
CA ALA A 94 15.67 14.37 19.86
C ALA A 94 17.11 14.37 20.41
N ILE A 95 18.11 14.20 19.53
CA ILE A 95 19.54 14.28 19.91
C ILE A 95 19.87 15.65 20.49
N ARG A 96 19.39 16.73 19.84
CA ARG A 96 19.62 18.09 20.32
C ARG A 96 18.98 18.34 21.69
N ALA A 97 17.78 17.82 21.92
CA ALA A 97 17.09 17.94 23.20
C ALA A 97 17.84 17.22 24.33
N GLY A 98 18.35 16.01 24.08
CA GLY A 98 19.13 15.24 25.04
C GLY A 98 20.53 15.82 25.33
N SER A 99 21.05 16.64 24.43
CA SER A 99 22.35 17.30 24.61
C SER A 99 22.31 18.54 25.51
N ARG A 100 21.14 18.89 26.07
CA ARG A 100 20.99 20.03 26.98
C ARG A 100 21.54 19.66 28.36
N PRO A 101 22.54 20.39 28.89
CA PRO A 101 23.08 20.12 30.23
C PRO A 101 22.00 20.33 31.30
N PRO A 102 22.03 19.57 32.42
CA PRO A 102 21.13 19.78 33.55
C PRO A 102 21.27 21.22 34.07
N ARG A 103 20.14 21.82 34.46
CA ARG A 103 20.09 23.13 35.13
C ARG A 103 20.29 22.98 36.62
#